data_AF-A0A2L2YJU6-F1
#
_entry.id   AF-A0A2L2YJU6-F1
#
_cell.length_a   1.000
_cell.length_b   1.000
_cell.length_c   1.000
_cell.angle_alpha   90.00
_cell.angle_beta   90.00
_cell.angle_gamma   90.00
#
_symmetry.space_group_name_H-M   'P 1'
#
loop_
_entity.id
_entity.type
_entity.pdbx_description
1 polymer ?
#
loop_
_entity_poly.entity_id
_entity_poly.type
_entity_poly.pdbx_seq_one_letter_code
_entity_poly.pdbx_strand_id
1 'polypeptide(L)'
;MPEKWEKVLYKKQKYPDNYVDASFLSDLRKNVNLYRYSWWEAFIKVCLVTHEICCTVFFVIIFIFMEENNLSVIRILGLLAILAFSCFLIIQITSAYQWTMKKSYFYEYFKSAVIFFIFGYMFSPVLKTLTQTISTDTIYAMVVLMMIVHLLFQDYGTDAAIVSGT
;
A
#
# COMPACT_ATOMS: atom_id res chain seq x y z
N MET A 1 -2.23 35.29 53.82
CA MET A 1 -3.10 34.99 52.66
C MET A 1 -3.41 33.49 52.72
N PRO A 2 -4.62 33.02 52.41
CA PRO A 2 -4.89 31.57 52.37
C PRO A 2 -3.95 30.88 51.37
N GLU A 3 -3.46 29.68 51.72
CA GLU A 3 -2.64 28.87 50.82
C GLU A 3 -3.47 28.48 49.59
N LYS A 4 -2.91 28.70 48.40
CA LYS A 4 -3.52 28.34 47.13
C LYS A 4 -3.48 26.82 46.96
N TRP A 5 -4.54 26.22 46.42
CA TRP A 5 -4.56 24.81 46.07
C TRP A 5 -3.45 24.46 45.07
N GLU A 6 -2.78 23.33 45.27
CA GLU A 6 -1.72 22.82 44.38
C GLU A 6 -2.07 21.40 43.94
N LYS A 7 -1.84 21.07 42.66
CA LYS A 7 -2.11 19.74 42.08
C LYS A 7 -1.07 18.70 42.51
N VAL A 8 -1.04 18.40 43.80
CA VAL A 8 -0.05 17.52 44.44
C VAL A 8 -0.77 16.58 45.41
N LEU A 9 -0.72 15.27 45.13
CA LEU A 9 -1.48 14.26 45.90
C LEU A 9 -0.91 14.01 47.31
N TYR A 10 0.39 14.20 47.51
CA TYR A 10 1.07 13.80 48.75
C TYR A 10 1.09 14.89 49.85
N LYS A 11 0.74 16.13 49.52
CA LYS A 11 0.78 17.27 50.45
C LYS A 11 -0.56 17.41 51.14
N LYS A 12 -0.59 17.44 52.48
CA LYS A 12 -1.82 17.76 53.22
C LYS A 12 -2.18 19.23 52.98
N GLN A 13 -3.38 19.47 52.47
CA GLN A 13 -3.90 20.81 52.15
C GLN A 13 -5.23 21.05 52.89
N LYS A 14 -5.66 22.31 53.00
CA LYS A 14 -6.93 22.69 53.67
C LYS A 14 -8.19 22.43 52.84
N TYR A 15 -8.03 21.82 51.67
CA TYR A 15 -9.11 21.50 50.75
C TYR A 15 -9.54 20.03 50.95
N PRO A 16 -10.84 19.70 50.82
CA PRO A 16 -11.29 18.31 50.90
C PRO A 16 -10.71 17.49 49.74
N ASP A 17 -10.55 16.17 49.91
CA ASP A 17 -9.91 15.29 48.93
C ASP A 17 -10.58 15.31 47.53
N ASN A 18 -11.86 15.67 47.46
CA ASN A 18 -12.63 15.79 46.22
C ASN A 18 -12.65 17.21 45.62
N TYR A 19 -11.86 18.14 46.15
CA TYR A 19 -11.81 19.51 45.65
C TYR A 19 -11.06 19.57 44.32
N VAL A 20 -11.69 20.19 43.33
CA VAL A 20 -11.13 20.44 42.01
C VAL A 20 -11.11 21.95 41.78
N ASP A 21 -9.92 22.50 41.52
CA ASP A 21 -9.77 23.93 41.27
C ASP A 21 -10.37 24.35 39.91
N ALA A 22 -10.77 25.62 39.77
CA ALA A 22 -11.32 26.15 38.53
C ALA A 22 -10.32 26.08 37.35
N SER A 23 -9.01 26.03 37.64
CA SER A 23 -7.95 25.82 36.65
C SER A 23 -7.79 24.36 36.20
N PHE A 24 -8.51 23.39 36.79
CA PHE A 24 -8.34 21.97 36.47
C PHE A 24 -8.47 21.65 34.96
N LEU A 25 -9.41 22.30 34.29
CA LEU A 25 -9.65 22.13 32.86
C LEU A 25 -8.86 23.11 32.00
N SER A 26 -8.08 24.03 32.57
CA SER A 26 -7.29 24.98 31.79
C SER A 26 -6.21 24.29 30.96
N ASP A 27 -5.72 23.15 31.45
CA ASP A 27 -4.69 22.36 30.77
C ASP A 27 -5.26 21.30 29.83
N LEU A 28 -6.59 21.24 29.68
CA LEU A 28 -7.25 20.28 28.81
C LEU A 28 -7.02 20.67 27.34
N ARG A 29 -6.01 20.06 26.71
CA ARG A 29 -5.78 20.22 25.28
C ARG A 29 -6.63 19.22 24.49
N LYS A 30 -7.58 19.72 23.70
CA LYS A 30 -8.36 18.89 22.75
C LYS A 30 -7.73 19.00 21.36
N ASN A 31 -7.63 17.87 20.66
CA ASN A 31 -7.28 17.83 19.24
C ASN A 31 -5.91 18.47 18.90
N VAL A 32 -4.91 18.27 19.75
CA VAL A 32 -3.55 18.85 19.58
C VAL A 32 -2.92 18.50 18.24
N ASN A 33 -3.24 17.31 17.69
CA ASN A 33 -2.73 16.81 16.42
C ASN A 33 -3.84 16.68 15.36
N LEU A 34 -4.75 17.66 15.26
CA LEU A 34 -5.80 17.63 14.24
C LEU A 34 -5.22 17.93 12.86
N TYR A 35 -4.96 16.89 12.08
CA TYR A 35 -4.61 17.03 10.68
C TYR A 35 -5.88 17.21 9.84
N ARG A 36 -6.00 18.34 9.13
CA ARG A 36 -7.09 18.56 8.17
C ARG A 36 -6.59 18.20 6.79
N TYR A 37 -7.10 17.12 6.22
CA TYR A 37 -6.82 16.78 4.83
C TYR A 37 -7.50 17.78 3.90
N SER A 38 -6.76 18.24 2.88
CA SER A 38 -7.38 18.97 1.79
C SER A 38 -8.23 18.02 0.93
N TRP A 39 -9.22 18.56 0.22
CA TRP A 39 -10.10 17.75 -0.63
C TRP A 39 -9.31 17.00 -1.71
N TRP A 40 -8.24 17.62 -2.24
CA TRP A 40 -7.35 17.02 -3.23
C TRP A 40 -6.48 15.90 -2.64
N GLU A 41 -5.93 16.09 -1.44
CA GLU A 41 -5.19 15.03 -0.75
C GLU A 41 -6.10 13.82 -0.47
N ALA A 42 -7.33 14.06 -0.01
CA ALA A 42 -8.29 13.00 0.20
C ALA A 42 -8.60 12.27 -1.12
N PHE A 43 -8.84 13.02 -2.19
CA PHE A 43 -9.10 12.44 -3.51
C PHE A 43 -7.94 11.59 -4.04
N ILE A 44 -6.71 12.08 -3.95
CA ILE A 44 -5.51 11.34 -4.38
C ILE A 44 -5.34 10.05 -3.58
N LYS A 45 -5.53 10.11 -2.26
CA LYS A 45 -5.45 8.92 -1.39
C LYS A 45 -6.50 7.88 -1.73
N VAL A 46 -7.75 8.32 -1.97
CA VAL A 46 -8.83 7.42 -2.39
C VAL A 46 -8.55 6.83 -3.78
N CYS A 47 -7.99 7.61 -4.69
CA CYS A 47 -7.58 7.14 -6.02
C CYS A 47 -6.56 6.01 -5.92
N LEU A 48 -5.58 6.12 -5.01
CA LEU A 48 -4.56 5.08 -4.83
C LEU A 48 -5.16 3.75 -4.32
N VAL A 49 -6.07 3.82 -3.35
CA VAL A 49 -6.81 2.63 -2.88
C VAL A 49 -7.66 2.02 -4.01
N THR A 50 -8.37 2.88 -4.76
CA THR A 50 -9.24 2.44 -5.86
C THR A 50 -8.43 1.77 -6.96
N HIS A 51 -7.26 2.31 -7.29
CA HIS A 51 -6.35 1.74 -8.27
C HIS A 51 -5.92 0.32 -7.90
N GLU A 52 -5.56 0.07 -6.63
CA GLU A 52 -5.18 -1.26 -6.18
C GLU A 52 -6.32 -2.28 -6.29
N ILE A 53 -7.53 -1.87 -5.90
CA ILE A 53 -8.73 -2.70 -6.04
C ILE A 53 -8.98 -3.01 -7.51
N CYS A 54 -8.86 -2.01 -8.40
CA CYS A 54 -9.00 -2.21 -9.84
C CYS A 54 -7.93 -3.17 -10.40
N CYS A 55 -6.67 -3.04 -10.01
CA CYS A 55 -5.60 -3.96 -10.42
C CYS A 55 -5.89 -5.39 -9.97
N THR A 56 -6.35 -5.54 -8.73
CA THR A 56 -6.71 -6.83 -8.15
C THR A 56 -7.88 -7.49 -8.89
N VAL A 57 -8.95 -6.73 -9.17
CA VAL A 57 -10.09 -7.22 -9.95
C VAL A 57 -9.66 -7.58 -11.38
N PHE A 58 -8.81 -6.76 -12.00
CA PHE A 58 -8.30 -7.03 -13.34
C PHE A 58 -7.48 -8.32 -13.41
N PHE A 59 -6.68 -8.60 -12.39
CA PHE A 59 -5.96 -9.87 -12.25
C PHE A 59 -6.94 -11.06 -12.21
N VAL A 60 -8.01 -11.00 -11.41
CA VAL A 60 -9.02 -12.05 -11.32
C VAL A 60 -9.75 -12.24 -12.66
N ILE A 61 -10.10 -11.14 -13.33
CA ILE A 61 -10.72 -11.19 -14.65
C ILE A 61 -9.81 -11.93 -15.64
N ILE A 62 -8.53 -11.55 -15.72
CA ILE A 62 -7.56 -12.24 -16.59
C ILE A 62 -7.46 -13.74 -16.25
N PHE A 63 -7.44 -14.08 -14.96
CA PHE A 63 -7.38 -15.45 -14.50
C PHE A 63 -8.56 -16.30 -15.01
N ILE A 64 -9.79 -15.79 -14.86
CA ILE A 64 -11.01 -16.48 -15.34
C ILE A 64 -10.98 -16.63 -16.87
N PHE A 65 -10.66 -15.56 -17.59
CA PHE A 65 -10.58 -15.61 -19.07
C PHE A 65 -9.49 -16.58 -19.59
N MET A 66 -8.42 -16.76 -18.82
CA MET A 66 -7.37 -17.73 -19.13
C MET A 66 -7.83 -19.16 -18.88
N GLU A 67 -8.60 -19.40 -17.81
CA GLU A 67 -9.18 -20.72 -17.52
C GLU A 67 -10.20 -21.15 -18.57
N GLU A 68 -11.05 -20.23 -19.04
CA GLU A 68 -12.03 -20.47 -20.10
C GLU A 68 -11.39 -20.69 -21.50
N ASN A 69 -10.05 -20.63 -21.61
CA ASN A 69 -9.28 -20.70 -22.87
C ASN A 69 -9.70 -19.68 -23.94
N ASN A 70 -10.46 -18.65 -23.57
CA ASN A 70 -10.99 -17.66 -24.51
C ASN A 70 -9.91 -16.68 -24.99
N LEU A 71 -8.90 -16.43 -24.15
CA LEU A 71 -7.74 -15.62 -24.47
C LEU A 71 -6.46 -16.44 -24.43
N SER A 72 -5.69 -16.40 -25.53
CA SER A 72 -4.39 -17.06 -25.55
C SER A 72 -3.38 -16.30 -24.69
N VAL A 73 -2.64 -17.04 -23.86
CA VAL A 73 -1.64 -16.51 -22.93
C VAL A 73 -0.61 -15.62 -23.65
N ILE A 74 -0.20 -16.01 -24.86
CA ILE A 74 0.76 -15.26 -25.69
C ILE A 74 0.21 -13.87 -26.07
N ARG A 75 -1.10 -13.76 -26.37
CA ARG A 75 -1.72 -12.46 -26.71
C ARG A 75 -1.77 -11.53 -25.50
N ILE A 76 -2.12 -12.05 -24.32
CA ILE A 76 -2.15 -11.28 -23.07
C ILE A 76 -0.74 -10.79 -22.74
N LEU A 77 0.26 -11.67 -22.76
CA LEU A 77 1.66 -11.32 -22.50
C LEU A 77 2.18 -10.29 -23.52
N GLY A 78 1.85 -10.46 -24.80
CA GLY A 78 2.21 -9.50 -25.84
C GLY A 78 1.60 -8.12 -25.62
N LEU A 79 0.31 -8.04 -25.27
CA LEU A 79 -0.36 -6.78 -24.96
C LEU A 79 0.25 -6.08 -23.75
N LEU A 80 0.53 -6.83 -22.66
CA LEU A 80 1.18 -6.29 -21.47
C LEU A 80 2.60 -5.79 -21.77
N ALA A 81 3.36 -6.50 -22.60
CA ALA A 81 4.69 -6.07 -23.03
C ALA A 81 4.64 -4.78 -23.86
N ILE A 82 3.67 -4.64 -24.77
CA ILE A 82 3.45 -3.42 -25.55
C ILE A 82 3.08 -2.25 -24.64
N LEU A 83 2.18 -2.46 -23.67
CA LEU A 83 1.78 -1.43 -22.70
C LEU A 83 2.96 -1.00 -21.81
N ALA A 84 3.76 -1.95 -21.33
CA ALA A 84 4.95 -1.64 -20.54
C ALA A 84 5.99 -0.87 -21.35
N PHE A 85 6.20 -1.26 -22.61
CA PHE A 85 7.11 -0.57 -23.52
C PHE A 85 6.63 0.84 -23.86
N SER A 86 5.33 1.02 -24.12
CA SER A 86 4.75 2.35 -24.39
C SER A 86 4.86 3.26 -23.16
N CYS A 87 4.58 2.74 -21.96
CA CYS A 87 4.79 3.46 -20.70
C CYS A 87 6.26 3.88 -20.53
N PHE A 88 7.20 2.96 -20.79
CA PHE A 88 8.62 3.27 -20.76
C PHE A 88 8.98 4.40 -21.75
N LEU A 89 8.46 4.35 -22.99
CA LEU A 89 8.69 5.43 -23.97
C LEU A 89 8.08 6.77 -23.53
N ILE A 90 6.87 6.76 -22.96
CA ILE A 90 6.23 7.97 -22.43
C ILE A 90 7.10 8.57 -21.32
N ILE A 91 7.57 7.75 -20.36
CA ILE A 91 8.46 8.20 -19.30
C ILE A 91 9.74 8.79 -19.89
N GLN A 92 10.32 8.15 -20.91
CA GLN A 92 11.52 8.67 -21.59
C GLN A 92 11.26 10.02 -22.27
N ILE A 93 10.12 10.20 -22.93
CA ILE A 93 9.73 11.46 -23.59
C ILE A 93 9.43 12.55 -22.56
N THR A 94 8.63 12.27 -21.52
CA THR A 94 8.28 13.25 -20.49
C THR A 94 9.48 13.64 -19.64
N SER A 95 10.40 12.70 -19.38
CA SER A 95 11.65 12.96 -18.66
C SER A 95 12.79 13.48 -19.56
N ALA A 96 12.54 13.71 -20.85
CA ALA A 96 13.50 14.26 -21.83
C ALA A 96 14.14 15.60 -21.40
N TYR A 97 13.52 16.32 -20.45
CA TYR A 97 14.07 17.53 -19.85
C TYR A 97 15.29 17.28 -18.93
N GLN A 98 15.55 16.04 -18.49
CA GLN A 98 16.56 15.70 -17.47
C GLN A 98 17.52 14.57 -17.91
N TRP A 99 17.66 14.39 -19.23
CA TRP A 99 18.20 13.18 -19.90
C TRP A 99 19.71 12.94 -19.80
N THR A 100 20.52 13.92 -19.39
CA THR A 100 21.98 13.84 -19.55
C THR A 100 22.66 12.85 -18.59
N MET A 101 21.99 12.36 -17.53
CA MET A 101 22.61 11.55 -16.47
C MET A 101 22.14 10.07 -16.37
N LYS A 102 21.25 9.57 -17.24
CA LYS A 102 20.49 8.32 -16.97
C LYS A 102 20.78 7.07 -17.86
N LYS A 103 21.87 7.00 -18.62
CA LYS A 103 22.20 5.78 -19.39
C LYS A 103 22.44 4.52 -18.52
N SER A 104 22.88 4.66 -17.26
CA SER A 104 23.11 3.53 -16.34
C SER A 104 21.81 2.76 -16.01
N TYR A 105 20.73 3.50 -15.73
CA TYR A 105 19.47 2.90 -15.27
C TYR A 105 18.83 1.98 -16.32
N PHE A 106 18.94 2.29 -17.62
CA PHE A 106 18.39 1.42 -18.66
C PHE A 106 19.04 0.03 -18.66
N TYR A 107 20.38 -0.02 -18.54
CA TYR A 107 21.10 -1.29 -18.48
C TYR A 107 20.72 -2.09 -17.23
N GLU A 108 20.53 -1.41 -16.09
CA GLU A 108 20.11 -2.04 -14.84
C GLU A 108 18.69 -2.63 -14.95
N TYR A 109 17.73 -1.89 -15.51
CA TYR A 109 16.37 -2.39 -15.73
C TYR A 109 16.34 -3.56 -16.72
N PHE A 110 17.10 -3.46 -17.82
CA PHE A 110 17.18 -4.53 -18.80
C PHE A 110 17.84 -5.78 -18.22
N LYS A 111 18.95 -5.62 -17.47
CA LYS A 111 19.62 -6.70 -16.76
C LYS A 111 18.67 -7.38 -15.77
N SER A 112 17.92 -6.61 -14.99
CA SER A 112 16.91 -7.14 -14.07
C SER A 112 15.82 -7.94 -14.79
N ALA A 113 15.31 -7.42 -15.91
CA ALA A 113 14.30 -8.12 -16.72
C ALA A 113 14.83 -9.45 -17.27
N VAL A 114 16.04 -9.47 -17.83
CA VAL A 114 16.68 -10.69 -18.34
C VAL A 114 16.86 -11.72 -17.22
N ILE A 115 17.35 -11.29 -16.05
CA ILE A 115 17.49 -12.16 -14.88
C ILE A 115 16.14 -12.77 -14.50
N PHE A 116 15.08 -11.95 -14.43
CA PHE A 116 13.74 -12.42 -14.09
C PHE A 116 13.21 -13.46 -15.10
N PHE A 117 13.39 -13.23 -16.41
CA PHE A 117 12.99 -14.20 -17.44
C PHE A 117 13.75 -15.52 -17.35
N ILE A 118 15.07 -15.47 -17.16
CA ILE A 118 15.89 -16.69 -17.05
C ILE A 118 15.47 -17.51 -15.83
N PHE A 119 15.34 -16.88 -14.67
CA PHE A 119 14.92 -17.58 -13.46
C PHE A 119 13.48 -18.10 -13.58
N GLY A 120 12.55 -17.30 -14.11
CA GLY A 120 11.17 -17.72 -14.34
C GLY A 120 11.07 -18.93 -15.25
N TYR A 121 11.86 -18.98 -16.34
CA TYR A 121 11.89 -20.12 -17.24
C TYR A 121 12.55 -21.35 -16.60
N MET A 122 13.64 -21.15 -15.85
CA MET A 122 14.34 -22.23 -15.13
C MET A 122 13.45 -22.88 -14.08
N PHE A 123 12.65 -22.10 -13.35
CA PHE A 123 11.73 -22.60 -12.33
C PHE A 123 10.38 -23.06 -12.87
N SER A 124 10.01 -22.70 -14.10
CA SER A 124 8.77 -23.13 -14.76
C SER A 124 8.48 -24.64 -14.64
N PRO A 125 9.42 -25.56 -14.94
CA PRO A 125 9.17 -27.00 -14.78
C PRO A 125 8.94 -27.40 -13.31
N VAL A 126 9.63 -26.78 -12.35
CA VAL A 126 9.47 -27.05 -10.91
C VAL A 126 8.10 -26.57 -10.42
N LEU A 127 7.69 -25.37 -10.83
CA LEU A 127 6.36 -24.84 -10.56
C LEU A 127 5.29 -25.78 -11.14
N LYS A 128 5.44 -26.18 -12.40
CA LYS A 128 4.50 -27.09 -13.07
C LYS A 128 4.35 -28.42 -12.34
N THR A 129 5.46 -29.04 -11.91
CA THR A 129 5.40 -30.34 -11.23
C THR A 129 4.77 -30.22 -9.84
N LEU A 130 5.06 -29.15 -9.10
CA LEU A 130 4.46 -28.91 -7.79
C LEU A 130 2.97 -28.59 -7.88
N THR A 131 2.55 -27.83 -8.89
CA THR A 131 1.14 -27.42 -9.05
C THR A 131 0.27 -28.49 -9.70
N GLN A 132 0.85 -29.53 -10.32
CA GLN A 132 0.09 -30.57 -11.01
C GLN A 132 -0.80 -31.39 -10.07
N THR A 133 -0.45 -31.50 -8.78
CA THR A 133 -1.21 -32.26 -7.77
C THR A 133 -2.23 -31.42 -7.01
N ILE A 134 -2.28 -30.10 -7.28
CA ILE A 134 -3.19 -29.18 -6.59
C ILE A 134 -4.56 -29.22 -7.27
N SER A 135 -5.63 -29.32 -6.47
CA SER A 135 -7.01 -29.30 -6.97
C SER A 135 -7.47 -27.89 -7.36
N THR A 136 -8.41 -27.78 -8.30
CA THR A 136 -8.99 -26.49 -8.73
C THR A 136 -9.64 -25.74 -7.58
N ASP A 137 -10.37 -26.42 -6.71
CA ASP A 137 -11.05 -25.80 -5.55
C ASP A 137 -10.03 -25.14 -4.61
N THR A 138 -8.90 -25.81 -4.37
CA THR A 138 -7.81 -25.24 -3.57
C THR A 138 -7.13 -24.05 -4.26
N ILE A 139 -7.06 -24.03 -5.60
CA ILE A 139 -6.51 -22.87 -6.34
C ILE A 139 -7.39 -21.64 -6.09
N TYR A 140 -8.71 -21.76 -6.27
CA TYR A 140 -9.63 -20.63 -6.01
C TYR A 140 -9.57 -20.17 -4.56
N ALA A 141 -9.56 -21.09 -3.59
CA ALA A 141 -9.45 -20.75 -2.18
C ALA A 141 -8.16 -19.96 -1.89
N MET A 142 -7.03 -20.40 -2.44
CA MET A 142 -5.73 -19.74 -2.26
C MET A 142 -5.67 -18.38 -2.98
N VAL A 143 -6.24 -18.25 -4.19
CA VAL A 143 -6.30 -16.97 -4.91
C VAL A 143 -7.12 -15.94 -4.12
N VAL A 144 -8.30 -16.33 -3.62
CA VAL A 144 -9.15 -15.43 -2.80
C VAL A 144 -8.45 -15.04 -1.50
N LEU A 145 -7.81 -15.99 -0.81
CA LEU A 145 -7.07 -15.70 0.41
C LEU A 145 -5.90 -14.75 0.15
N MET A 146 -5.09 -15.03 -0.87
CA MET A 146 -3.94 -14.19 -1.21
C MET A 146 -4.37 -12.79 -1.68
N MET A 147 -5.51 -12.69 -2.36
CA MET A 147 -6.11 -11.41 -2.72
C MET A 147 -6.49 -10.59 -1.49
N ILE A 148 -7.13 -11.21 -0.48
CA ILE A 148 -7.48 -10.54 0.77
C ILE A 148 -6.22 -10.10 1.52
N VAL A 149 -5.23 -10.99 1.62
CA VAL A 149 -3.93 -10.67 2.25
C VAL A 149 -3.28 -9.49 1.53
N HIS A 150 -3.22 -9.51 0.19
CA HIS A 150 -2.67 -8.42 -0.61
C HIS A 150 -3.36 -7.09 -0.32
N LEU A 151 -4.70 -7.06 -0.36
CA LEU A 151 -5.47 -5.84 -0.07
C LEU A 151 -5.35 -5.37 1.40
N LEU A 152 -5.06 -6.25 2.34
CA LEU A 152 -4.89 -5.87 3.76
C LEU A 152 -3.49 -5.33 4.06
N PHE A 153 -2.46 -5.88 3.41
CA PHE A 153 -1.05 -5.55 3.70
C PHE A 153 -0.43 -4.56 2.72
N GLN A 154 -1.13 -4.19 1.64
CA GLN A 154 -0.64 -3.16 0.72
C GLN A 154 -0.52 -1.82 1.45
N ASP A 155 0.63 -1.16 1.28
CA ASP A 155 0.82 0.20 1.77
C ASP A 155 0.08 1.18 0.85
N TYR A 156 -1.04 1.70 1.35
CA TYR A 156 -1.87 2.68 0.64
C TYR A 156 -1.35 4.12 0.76
N GLY A 157 -0.10 4.33 1.20
CA GLY A 157 0.52 5.64 1.24
C GLY A 157 -0.13 6.58 2.25
N THR A 158 -0.79 6.03 3.27
CA THR A 158 -1.23 6.82 4.41
C THR A 158 -0.08 6.92 5.40
N ASP A 159 0.64 8.05 5.39
CA ASP A 159 1.21 8.62 6.61
C ASP A 159 0.04 9.05 7.52
N ALA A 160 -0.80 8.09 7.91
CA ALA A 160 -1.76 8.29 8.95
C ALA A 160 -0.93 8.52 10.22
N ALA A 161 -1.20 9.62 10.90
CA ALA A 161 -0.81 9.76 12.29
C ALA A 161 -1.48 8.59 13.03
N ILE A 162 -0.77 7.48 13.15
CA ILE A 162 -1.18 6.38 14.01
C ILE A 162 -1.13 7.00 15.40
N VAL A 163 -2.30 7.34 15.91
CA VAL A 163 -2.48 7.74 17.31
C VAL A 163 -2.37 6.47 18.14
N SER A 164 -1.14 5.97 18.23
CA SER A 164 -0.61 5.35 19.44
C SER A 164 0.49 6.31 19.88
N GLY A 165 0.26 7.20 20.84
CA GLY A 165 -0.08 6.77 22.19
C GLY A 165 1.16 6.21 22.89
N THR A 166 2.30 6.89 22.79
CA THR A 166 3.31 7.06 23.85
C THR A 166 4.13 8.31 23.56
#